data_AF-A0A955LBR6-F1
#
_entry.id   AF-A0A955LBR6-F1
#
_cell.length_a   1.000
_cell.length_b   1.000
_cell.length_c   1.000
_cell.angle_alpha   90.00
_cell.angle_beta   90.00
_cell.angle_gamma   90.00
#
_symmetry.space_group_name_H-M   'P 1'
#
loop_
_entity.id
_entity.type
_entity.pdbx_description
1 polymer ?
#
loop_
_entity_poly.entity_id
_entity_poly.type
_entity_poly.pdbx_seq_one_letter_code
_entity_poly.pdbx_strand_id
1 'polypeptide(L)'
;METFHSILLFLHLLGFAAILGGMFVQLKGDRIRQVNPAMFYGALVQGFTGLLLTWQLGAQAAYLPVALKTVLLIVILAIFFGYRKREMGAKIFWLSFVLVLTEVLLAVFSV
;
A
#
# COMPACT_ATOMS: atom_id res chain seq x y z
N MET A 1 -17.01 10.84 -16.98
CA MET A 1 -15.60 10.51 -16.68
C MET A 1 -15.27 10.58 -15.18
N GLU A 2 -16.08 11.22 -14.32
CA GLU A 2 -15.79 11.32 -12.88
C GLU A 2 -16.05 10.02 -12.10
N THR A 3 -17.16 9.32 -12.35
CA THR A 3 -17.57 8.19 -11.50
C THR A 3 -16.54 7.07 -11.45
N PHE A 4 -15.94 6.72 -12.60
CA PHE A 4 -14.91 5.66 -12.64
C PHE A 4 -13.64 6.09 -11.91
N HIS A 5 -13.18 7.32 -12.09
CA HIS A 5 -12.04 7.87 -11.35
C HIS A 5 -12.31 7.90 -9.83
N SER A 6 -13.49 8.37 -9.40
CA SER A 6 -13.88 8.40 -8.00
C SER A 6 -13.97 7.01 -7.37
N ILE A 7 -14.47 6.00 -8.11
CA ILE A 7 -14.49 4.61 -7.66
C ILE A 7 -13.06 4.09 -7.46
N LEU A 8 -12.17 4.32 -8.42
CA LEU A 8 -10.77 3.91 -8.30
C LEU A 8 -10.08 4.59 -7.12
N LEU A 9 -10.27 5.89 -6.95
CA LEU A 9 -9.72 6.65 -5.83
C LEU A 9 -10.26 6.13 -4.49
N PHE A 10 -11.56 5.87 -4.40
CA PHE A 10 -12.17 5.28 -3.21
C PHE A 10 -11.56 3.90 -2.88
N LEU A 11 -11.45 3.01 -3.88
CA LEU A 11 -10.86 1.70 -3.70
C LEU A 11 -9.37 1.78 -3.33
N HIS A 12 -8.63 2.74 -3.89
CA HIS A 12 -7.23 2.99 -3.56
C HIS A 12 -7.06 3.36 -2.08
N LEU A 13 -7.87 4.31 -1.60
CA LEU A 13 -7.90 4.73 -0.20
C LEU A 13 -8.37 3.59 0.73
N LEU A 14 -9.34 2.79 0.29
CA LEU A 14 -9.82 1.63 1.04
C LEU A 14 -8.73 0.55 1.16
N GLY A 15 -7.96 0.31 0.09
CA GLY A 15 -6.81 -0.59 0.11
C GLY A 15 -5.77 -0.15 1.13
N PHE A 16 -5.42 1.14 1.12
CA PHE A 16 -4.52 1.73 2.12
C PHE A 16 -5.06 1.59 3.56
N ALA A 17 -6.33 1.90 3.79
CA ALA A 17 -6.98 1.75 5.09
C ALA A 17 -6.96 0.29 5.57
N ALA A 18 -7.15 -0.68 4.67
CA ALA A 18 -7.07 -2.11 5.01
C ALA A 18 -5.65 -2.53 5.43
N ILE A 19 -4.61 -1.99 4.78
CA ILE A 19 -3.22 -2.24 5.18
C ILE A 19 -2.97 -1.69 6.58
N LEU A 20 -3.20 -0.39 6.78
CA LEU A 20 -2.94 0.24 8.07
C LEU A 20 -3.81 -0.33 9.19
N GLY A 21 -5.09 -0.58 8.95
CA GLY A 21 -5.97 -1.24 9.90
C GLY A 21 -5.45 -2.62 10.31
N GLY A 22 -4.99 -3.40 9.33
CA GLY A 22 -4.35 -4.70 9.56
C GLY A 22 -3.04 -4.61 10.36
N MET A 23 -2.28 -3.52 10.22
CA MET A 23 -1.08 -3.29 11.03
C MET A 23 -1.42 -2.76 12.43
N PHE A 24 -2.39 -1.87 12.56
CA PHE A 24 -2.81 -1.24 13.83
C PHE A 24 -3.32 -2.23 14.84
N VAL A 25 -4.06 -3.25 14.39
CA VAL A 25 -4.47 -4.34 15.28
C VAL A 25 -3.29 -5.18 15.79
N GLN A 26 -2.07 -5.01 15.27
CA GLN A 26 -0.88 -5.77 15.68
C GLN A 26 0.18 -4.89 16.40
N LEU A 27 -0.15 -3.64 16.72
CA LEU A 27 0.80 -2.71 17.39
C LEU A 27 1.11 -3.10 18.83
N LYS A 28 0.16 -3.70 19.54
CA LYS A 28 0.35 -4.12 20.93
C LYS A 28 1.33 -5.29 21.00
N GLY A 29 2.30 -5.20 21.92
CA GLY A 29 3.48 -6.08 22.00
C GLY A 29 3.19 -7.57 22.13
N ASP A 30 2.00 -7.93 22.62
CA ASP A 30 1.62 -9.31 22.94
C ASP A 30 1.02 -10.05 21.73
N ARG A 31 0.78 -9.34 20.61
CA ARG A 31 0.19 -9.93 19.41
C ARG A 31 1.28 -10.42 18.46
N ILE A 32 1.06 -11.61 17.91
CA ILE A 32 1.86 -12.15 16.81
C ILE A 32 1.77 -11.19 15.63
N ARG A 33 2.92 -10.65 15.22
CA ARG A 33 3.04 -9.80 14.03
C ARG A 33 3.13 -10.70 12.81
N GLN A 34 2.22 -10.54 11.88
CA GLN A 34 2.15 -11.32 10.65
C GLN A 34 1.39 -10.55 9.57
N VAL A 35 1.56 -10.98 8.33
CA VAL A 35 0.80 -10.42 7.22
C VAL A 35 -0.59 -11.06 7.21
N ASN A 36 -1.57 -10.34 7.75
CA ASN A 36 -2.95 -10.80 7.75
C ASN A 36 -3.63 -10.57 6.38
N PRO A 37 -4.81 -11.16 6.13
CA PRO A 37 -5.51 -11.01 4.86
C PRO A 37 -5.81 -9.55 4.48
N ALA A 38 -6.17 -8.69 5.46
CA ALA A 38 -6.47 -7.29 5.20
C ALA A 38 -5.24 -6.54 4.66
N MET A 39 -4.05 -6.79 5.22
CA MET A 39 -2.80 -6.24 4.72
C MET A 39 -2.48 -6.70 3.30
N PHE A 40 -2.57 -8.00 3.04
CA PHE A 40 -2.19 -8.53 1.73
C PHE A 40 -3.16 -8.09 0.63
N TYR A 41 -4.47 -8.26 0.82
CA TYR A 41 -5.46 -7.87 -0.17
C TYR A 41 -5.58 -6.34 -0.28
N GLY A 42 -5.40 -5.61 0.82
CA GLY A 42 -5.32 -4.15 0.80
C GLY A 42 -4.18 -3.65 -0.09
N ALA A 43 -2.99 -4.24 0.03
CA ALA A 43 -1.84 -3.90 -0.83
C ALA A 43 -2.08 -4.22 -2.30
N LEU A 44 -2.75 -5.34 -2.62
CA LEU A 44 -3.12 -5.66 -4.00
C LEU A 44 -4.14 -4.68 -4.58
N VAL A 45 -5.19 -4.35 -3.81
CA VAL A 45 -6.23 -3.39 -4.24
C VAL A 45 -5.63 -2.01 -4.43
N GLN A 46 -4.85 -1.54 -3.45
CA GLN A 46 -4.17 -0.24 -3.53
C GLN A 46 -3.24 -0.19 -4.75
N GLY A 47 -2.43 -1.22 -4.95
CA GLY A 47 -1.50 -1.27 -6.08
C GLY A 47 -2.19 -1.29 -7.43
N PHE A 48 -3.20 -2.16 -7.60
CA PHE A 48 -3.94 -2.27 -8.85
C PHE A 48 -4.68 -0.98 -9.20
N THR A 49 -5.36 -0.38 -8.23
CA THR A 49 -6.07 0.91 -8.43
C THR A 49 -5.11 2.06 -8.70
N GLY A 50 -3.94 2.10 -8.06
CA GLY A 50 -2.91 3.11 -8.32
C GLY A 50 -2.37 3.06 -9.76
N LEU A 51 -2.18 1.86 -10.31
CA LEU A 51 -1.81 1.68 -11.72
C LEU A 51 -2.91 2.17 -12.67
N LEU A 52 -4.17 1.87 -12.37
CA LEU A 52 -5.31 2.34 -13.17
C LEU A 52 -5.48 3.87 -13.11
N LEU A 53 -5.31 4.47 -11.94
CA LEU A 53 -5.33 5.93 -11.78
C LEU A 53 -4.20 6.59 -12.56
N THR A 54 -3.01 6.01 -12.54
CA THR A 54 -1.87 6.49 -13.34
C THR A 54 -2.16 6.36 -14.84
N TRP A 55 -2.77 5.24 -15.27
CA TRP A 55 -3.13 5.03 -16.66
C TRP A 55 -4.16 6.08 -17.16
N GLN A 56 -5.10 6.50 -16.31
CA GLN A 56 -6.04 7.59 -16.64
C GLN A 56 -5.36 8.94 -16.88
N LEU A 57 -4.26 9.23 -16.18
CA LEU A 57 -3.50 10.47 -16.36
C LEU A 57 -2.71 10.46 -17.69
N GLY A 58 -2.38 9.29 -18.23
CA GLY A 58 -1.65 9.16 -19.49
C GLY A 58 -0.34 9.95 -19.50
N ALA A 59 -0.10 10.74 -20.55
CA ALA A 59 1.11 11.57 -20.70
C ALA A 59 1.22 12.72 -19.68
N GLN A 60 0.16 13.00 -18.92
CA GLN A 60 0.17 14.03 -17.87
C GLN A 60 0.76 13.50 -16.56
N ALA A 61 0.95 12.18 -16.44
CA ALA A 61 1.53 11.56 -15.26
C ALA A 61 3.03 11.91 -15.13
N ALA A 62 3.40 12.50 -14.01
CA ALA A 62 4.81 12.74 -13.71
C ALA A 62 5.56 11.40 -13.53
N TYR A 63 6.55 11.17 -14.38
CA TYR A 63 7.29 9.90 -14.42
C TYR A 63 7.96 9.54 -13.09
N LEU A 64 8.70 10.48 -12.49
CA LEU A 64 9.50 10.21 -11.30
C LEU A 64 8.65 9.85 -10.06
N PRO A 65 7.60 10.62 -9.69
CA PRO A 65 6.71 10.24 -8.61
C PRO A 65 6.02 8.89 -8.78
N VAL A 66 5.56 8.60 -10.00
CA VAL A 66 4.90 7.33 -10.35
C VAL A 66 5.87 6.17 -10.19
N ALA A 67 7.10 6.31 -10.69
CA ALA A 67 8.13 5.28 -10.60
C ALA A 67 8.48 4.97 -9.14
N LEU A 68 8.68 5.99 -8.30
CA LEU A 68 9.00 5.83 -6.89
C LEU A 68 7.89 5.10 -6.12
N LYS A 69 6.63 5.49 -6.30
CA LYS A 69 5.47 4.81 -5.68
C LYS A 69 5.37 3.36 -6.12
N THR A 70 5.58 3.10 -7.41
CA THR A 70 5.53 1.75 -7.97
C THR A 70 6.62 0.85 -7.37
N VAL A 71 7.84 1.37 -7.23
CA VAL A 71 8.95 0.63 -6.60
C VAL A 71 8.63 0.33 -5.13
N LEU A 72 8.16 1.31 -4.37
CA LEU A 72 7.79 1.11 -2.95
C LEU A 72 6.69 0.06 -2.80
N LEU A 73 5.66 0.13 -3.63
CA LEU A 73 4.58 -0.86 -3.66
C LEU A 73 5.12 -2.27 -3.92
N ILE A 74 6.02 -2.44 -4.90
CA ILE A 74 6.63 -3.73 -5.21
C ILE A 74 7.40 -4.28 -4.00
N VAL A 75 8.18 -3.43 -3.32
CA VAL A 75 8.90 -3.83 -2.10
C VAL A 75 7.93 -4.25 -0.99
N ILE A 76 6.85 -3.49 -0.77
CA ILE A 76 5.83 -3.83 0.23
C ILE A 76 5.17 -5.17 -0.11
N LEU A 77 4.76 -5.38 -1.36
CA LEU A 77 4.16 -6.64 -1.81
C LEU A 77 5.12 -7.82 -1.69
N ALA A 78 6.41 -7.63 -2.01
CA ALA A 78 7.43 -8.67 -1.87
C ALA A 78 7.60 -9.08 -0.39
N ILE A 79 7.65 -8.11 0.53
CA ILE A 79 7.70 -8.39 1.97
C ILE A 79 6.41 -9.12 2.38
N PHE A 80 5.24 -8.59 2.02
CA PHE A 80 3.96 -9.17 2.44
C PHE A 80 3.77 -10.59 1.91
N PHE A 81 4.14 -10.85 0.66
CA PHE A 81 4.12 -12.18 0.09
C PHE A 81 5.09 -13.12 0.82
N GLY A 82 6.33 -12.67 1.05
CA GLY A 82 7.36 -13.43 1.75
C GLY A 82 7.04 -13.75 3.21
N TYR A 83 6.16 -13.00 3.86
CA TYR A 83 5.72 -13.21 5.24
C TYR A 83 4.24 -13.61 5.36
N ARG A 84 3.57 -13.98 4.26
CA ARG A 84 2.15 -14.35 4.27
C ARG A 84 1.83 -15.61 5.09
N LYS A 85 2.80 -16.50 5.27
CA LYS A 85 2.62 -17.80 5.95
C LYS A 85 3.53 -17.97 7.18
N ARG A 86 4.12 -16.88 7.67
CA ARG A 86 5.05 -16.90 8.81
C ARG A 86 5.01 -15.58 9.56
N GLU A 87 5.46 -15.61 10.81
CA GLU A 87 5.52 -14.43 11.65
C GLU A 87 6.57 -13.42 11.12
N MET A 88 6.25 -12.15 11.25
CA MET A 88 7.13 -11.03 10.98
C MET A 88 7.88 -10.64 12.26
N GLY A 89 9.21 -10.67 12.19
CA GLY A 89 10.02 -10.06 13.23
C GLY A 89 9.73 -8.56 13.39
N ALA A 90 9.93 -8.02 14.59
CA ALA A 90 9.67 -6.63 14.94
C ALA A 90 10.26 -5.62 13.93
N LYS A 91 11.52 -5.85 13.52
CA LYS A 91 12.24 -4.99 12.58
C LYS A 91 11.53 -4.90 11.23
N ILE A 92 11.11 -6.04 10.68
CA ILE A 92 10.44 -6.12 9.38
C ILE A 92 9.04 -5.50 9.47
N PHE A 93 8.31 -5.74 10.56
CA PHE A 93 7.01 -5.11 10.79
C PHE A 93 7.10 -3.58 10.78
N TRP A 94 8.02 -3.02 11.56
CA TRP A 94 8.19 -1.56 11.61
C TRP A 94 8.74 -0.98 10.31
N LEU A 95 9.64 -1.70 9.62
CA LEU A 95 10.08 -1.32 8.28
C LEU A 95 8.89 -1.25 7.31
N SER A 96 8.06 -2.29 7.25
CA SER A 96 6.84 -2.29 6.43
C SER A 96 5.90 -1.14 6.79
N PHE A 97 5.77 -0.83 8.08
CA PHE A 97 4.91 0.24 8.55
C PHE A 97 5.39 1.61 8.02
N VAL A 98 6.70 1.88 8.12
CA VAL A 98 7.30 3.10 7.58
C VAL A 98 7.19 3.16 6.05
N LEU A 99 7.39 2.03 5.35
CA LEU A 99 7.24 1.97 3.89
C LEU A 99 5.81 2.32 3.44
N VAL A 100 4.80 1.77 4.10
CA VAL A 100 3.38 2.06 3.81
C VAL A 100 3.06 3.54 4.08
N LEU A 101 3.55 4.11 5.19
CA LEU A 101 3.37 5.54 5.44
C LEU A 101 4.09 6.42 4.42
N THR A 102 5.30 6.02 3.99
CA THR A 102 6.08 6.73 2.98
C THR A 102 5.35 6.76 1.64
N GLU A 103 4.69 5.66 1.28
CA GLU A 103 3.90 5.58 0.06
C GLU A 103 2.77 6.63 0.06
N VAL A 104 2.06 6.80 1.17
CA VAL A 104 1.03 7.85 1.30
C VAL A 104 1.59 9.25 1.41
N LEU A 105 2.72 9.45 2.08
CA LEU A 105 3.39 10.75 2.08
C LEU A 105 3.77 11.16 0.65
N LEU A 106 4.33 10.26 -0.14
CA LEU A 106 4.53 10.51 -1.56
C LEU A 106 3.20 10.74 -2.27
N ALA A 107 2.14 9.99 -1.96
CA ALA A 107 0.81 10.23 -2.53
C ALA A 107 0.31 11.66 -2.32
N VAL A 108 0.53 12.24 -1.14
CA VAL A 108 0.04 13.58 -0.77
C VAL A 108 0.97 14.69 -1.26
N PHE A 109 2.29 14.51 -1.17
CA PHE A 109 3.26 15.59 -1.42
C PHE A 109 3.89 15.57 -2.81
N SER A 110 3.66 14.54 -3.62
CA SER A 110 4.24 14.40 -4.96
C SER A 110 3.22 14.56 -6.10
N VAL A 111 2.05 15.14 -5.79
CA VAL A 111 0.97 15.48 -6.75
C VAL A 111 1.13 16.93 -7.16
#